data_AF-A0A0Q4EU79-F1
#
_entry.id   AF-A0A0Q4EU79-F1
#
_cell.length_a   1.000
_cell.length_b   1.000
_cell.length_c   1.000
_cell.angle_alpha   90.00
_cell.angle_beta   90.00
_cell.angle_gamma   90.00
#
_symmetry.space_group_name_H-M   'P 1'
#
loop_
_entity.id
_entity.type
_entity.pdbx_description
1 polymer ?
#
loop_
_entity_poly.entity_id
_entity_poly.type
_entity_poly.pdbx_seq_one_letter_code
_entity_poly.pdbx_strand_id
1 'polypeptide(L)' 'MPAPRPRCEPPIPDHLPDAVRHVIAWQAHVDAGRIGTRIPVSPEIAANRDRWTALARTMRK' A
#
# COMPACT_ATOMS: atom_id res chain seq x y z
N MET A 1 24.27 -8.15 2.65
CA MET A 1 23.11 -8.79 1.98
C MET A 1 22.83 -8.00 0.70
N PRO A 2 22.91 -8.61 -0.50
CA PRO A 2 22.52 -7.91 -1.72
C PRO A 2 21.01 -7.64 -1.68
N ALA A 3 20.59 -6.47 -2.17
CA ALA A 3 19.18 -6.12 -2.28
C ALA A 3 18.44 -7.13 -3.18
N PRO A 4 17.20 -7.54 -2.85
CA PRO A 4 16.42 -8.40 -3.72
C PRO A 4 16.23 -7.69 -5.06
N ARG A 5 16.56 -8.38 -6.16
CA ARG A 5 16.36 -7.83 -7.50
C ARG A 5 14.85 -7.62 -7.72
N PRO A 6 14.43 -6.50 -8.32
CA PRO A 6 13.03 -6.34 -8.70
C PRO A 6 12.63 -7.53 -9.58
N ARG A 7 11.57 -8.24 -9.22
CA ARG A 7 10.97 -9.26 -10.08
C ARG A 7 10.62 -8.57 -11.39
N CYS A 8 11.17 -9.07 -12.51
CA CYS A 8 10.69 -8.68 -13.82
C CYS A 8 9.23 -9.17 -13.93
N GLU A 9 8.29 -8.24 -13.80
CA GLU A 9 6.88 -8.52 -14.05
C GLU A 9 6.74 -8.79 -15.56
N PRO A 10 6.22 -9.95 -15.98
CA PRO A 10 6.04 -10.24 -17.40
C PRO A 10 5.08 -9.20 -18.01
N PRO A 11 5.34 -8.73 -19.24
CA PRO A 11 4.46 -7.76 -19.89
C PRO A 11 3.07 -8.35 -20.10
N ILE A 12 2.03 -7.57 -19.79
CA ILE A 12 0.64 -7.96 -20.03
C ILE A 12 0.42 -7.96 -21.55
N PRO A 13 -0.08 -9.06 -22.15
CA PRO A 13 -0.25 -9.13 -23.60
C PRO A 13 -1.25 -8.09 -24.13
N ASP A 14 -0.84 -7.36 -25.17
CA ASP A 14 -1.64 -6.25 -25.74
C ASP A 14 -2.92 -6.69 -26.46
N HIS A 15 -3.00 -7.96 -26.88
CA HIS A 15 -4.14 -8.52 -27.61
C HIS A 15 -5.36 -8.80 -26.70
N LEU A 16 -5.22 -8.65 -25.38
CA LEU A 16 -6.32 -8.84 -24.45
C LEU A 16 -7.24 -7.61 -24.44
N PRO A 17 -8.55 -7.79 -24.23
CA PRO A 17 -9.46 -6.67 -24.00
C PRO A 17 -8.98 -5.77 -22.86
N ASP A 18 -9.14 -4.46 -23.00
CA ASP A 18 -8.65 -3.46 -22.03
C ASP A 18 -9.09 -3.74 -20.59
N ALA A 19 -10.34 -4.16 -20.39
CA ALA A 19 -10.88 -4.53 -19.09
C ALA A 19 -10.10 -5.69 -18.45
N VAL A 20 -9.71 -6.69 -19.23
CA VAL A 20 -8.94 -7.85 -18.76
C VAL A 20 -7.52 -7.42 -18.38
N ARG A 21 -6.87 -6.57 -19.20
CA ARG A 21 -5.55 -6.03 -18.87
C ARG A 21 -5.56 -5.21 -17.57
N HIS A 22 -6.60 -4.41 -17.36
CA HIS A 22 -6.77 -3.64 -16.13
C HIS A 22 -6.92 -4.53 -14.89
N VAL A 23 -7.70 -5.60 -14.98
CA VAL A 23 -7.84 -6.56 -13.86
C VAL A 23 -6.52 -7.25 -13.55
N ILE A 24 -5.77 -7.68 -14.57
CA ILE A 24 -4.46 -8.32 -14.39
C ILE A 24 -3.47 -7.37 -13.72
N ALA A 25 -3.37 -6.12 -14.21
CA ALA A 25 -2.50 -5.10 -13.62
C ALA A 25 -2.90 -4.81 -12.16
N TRP A 26 -4.20 -4.65 -11.89
CA TRP A 26 -4.71 -4.41 -10.54
C TRP A 26 -4.36 -5.56 -9.59
N GLN A 27 -4.57 -6.81 -10.02
CA GLN A 27 -4.24 -7.99 -9.22
C GLN A 27 -2.73 -8.06 -8.92
N ALA A 28 -1.89 -7.75 -9.90
CA ALA A 28 -0.44 -7.73 -9.68
C ALA A 28 0.01 -6.64 -8.68
N HIS A 29 -0.70 -5.51 -8.62
CA HIS A 29 -0.48 -4.50 -7.57
C HIS A 29 -0.91 -5.00 -6.19
N VAL A 30 -2.00 -5.76 -6.10
CA VAL A 30 -2.45 -6.41 -4.85
C VAL A 30 -1.43 -7.46 -4.41
N ASP A 31 -1.01 -8.36 -5.31
CA ASP A 31 -0.04 -9.43 -5.04
C ASP A 31 1.33 -8.90 -4.64
N ALA A 32 1.75 -7.78 -5.24
CA ALA A 32 2.98 -7.07 -4.88
C ALA A 32 2.86 -6.33 -3.53
N GLY A 33 1.71 -6.36 -2.87
CA GLY A 33 1.46 -5.66 -1.63
C GLY A 33 1.55 -4.15 -1.79
N ARG A 34 1.22 -3.61 -2.97
CA ARG A 34 1.11 -2.16 -3.24
C ARG A 34 -0.30 -1.65 -2.98
N ILE A 35 -1.30 -2.52 -3.10
CA ILE A 35 -2.72 -2.24 -2.81
C ILE A 35 -3.18 -3.13 -1.65
N GLY A 36 -3.98 -2.56 -0.73
CA GLY A 36 -4.59 -3.31 0.38
C GLY A 36 -3.66 -3.63 1.55
N THR A 37 -2.34 -3.48 1.39
CA THR A 37 -1.39 -3.56 2.50
C THR A 37 -1.41 -2.28 3.33
N ARG A 38 -1.39 -2.45 4.64
CA ARG A 38 -1.30 -1.32 5.56
C ARG A 38 0.07 -0.69 5.44
N ILE A 39 0.13 0.58 5.04
CA ILE A 39 1.37 1.35 5.09
C ILE A 39 1.87 1.35 6.54
N PRO A 40 3.11 0.89 6.81
CA PRO A 40 3.68 0.94 8.14
C PRO A 40 3.69 2.40 8.61
N VAL A 41 3.00 2.66 9.72
CA VAL A 41 3.00 4.00 10.33
C VAL A 41 4.35 4.17 11.02
N SER A 42 5.08 5.23 10.69
CA SER A 42 6.35 5.52 11.36
C SER A 42 6.10 5.76 12.86
N PRO A 43 7.06 5.41 13.75
CA PRO A 43 6.91 5.63 15.18
C PRO A 43 6.56 7.08 15.55
N GLU A 44 7.09 8.05 14.79
CA GLU A 44 6.80 9.47 14.97
C GLU A 44 5.34 9.83 14.67
N ILE A 45 4.79 9.33 13.55
CA ILE A 45 3.39 9.56 13.19
C ILE A 45 2.46 8.88 14.20
N ALA A 46 2.81 7.68 14.67
CA ALA A 46 2.07 7.00 15.71
C ALA A 46 2.04 7.82 17.01
N ALA A 47 3.20 8.31 17.47
CA ALA A 47 3.30 9.15 18.65
C ALA A 47 2.51 10.47 18.51
N ASN A 48 2.54 11.11 17.34
CA ASN A 48 1.76 12.30 17.08
C ASN A 48 0.25 12.03 17.14
N ARG A 49 -0.23 10.94 16.51
CA ARG A 49 -1.63 10.54 16.58
C ARG A 49 -2.09 10.31 18.02
N ASP A 50 -1.24 9.68 18.84
CA ASP A 50 -1.57 9.39 20.23
C ASP A 50 -1.68 10.67 21.07
N ARG A 51 -0.82 11.68 20.82
CA ARG A 51 -0.94 13.02 21.42
C ARG A 51 -2.25 13.71 21.05
N TRP A 52 -2.62 13.70 19.77
CA TRP A 52 -3.89 14.29 19.32
C TRP A 52 -5.10 13.56 19.91
N THR A 53 -5.03 12.24 20.02
CA THR A 53 -6.08 11.44 20.65
C THR A 53 -6.23 11.79 22.12
N ALA A 54 -5.12 11.99 22.84
CA ALA A 54 -5.15 12.42 24.25
C ALA A 54 -5.77 13.82 24.39
N LEU A 55 -5.36 14.78 23.56
CA LEU A 55 -5.92 16.13 23.57
C LEU A 55 -7.43 16.13 23.31
N ALA A 56 -7.89 15.38 22.29
CA ALA A 56 -9.31 15.28 21.97
C ALA A 56 -10.15 14.69 23.11
N ARG A 57 -9.61 13.73 23.88
CA ARG A 57 -10.28 13.20 25.08
C ARG A 57 -10.38 14.25 26.18
N THR A 58 -9.34 15.05 26.37
CA THR A 58 -9.33 16.11 27.39
C THR A 58 -10.33 17.22 27.05
N MET A 59 -10.46 17.61 25.78
CA MET A 59 -11.41 18.64 25.33
C MET A 59 -12.89 18.18 25.35
N ARG A 60 -13.16 16.88 25.46
CA ARG A 60 -14.53 16.33 25.53
C ARG A 60 -15.08 16.29 26.98
N LYS A 61 -14.26 16.60 27.98
CA LYS A 61 -14.69 16.79 29.37
C LYS A 61 -14.99 18.26 29.63
#